data_AF-A0A960NIW5-F1
#
_entry.id   AF-A0A960NIW5-F1
#
_cell.length_a   1.000
_cell.length_b   1.000
_cell.length_c   1.000
_cell.angle_alpha   90.00
_cell.angle_beta   90.00
_cell.angle_gamma   90.00
#
_symmetry.space_group_name_H-M   'P 1'
#
loop_
_entity.id
_entity.type
_entity.pdbx_description
1 polymer ?
#
loop_
_entity_poly.entity_id
_entity_poly.type
_entity_poly.pdbx_seq_one_letter_code
_entity_poly.pdbx_strand_id
1 'polypeptide(L)' 'FLNFADRHHLLPGTVVHVQVCDPGGETLVVVPVGEAPVTLGLAAAAKIQVEAVAGDDFQ' A
#
# COMPACT_ATOMS: atom_id res chain seq x y z
N PHE A 1 -14.40 0.22 -2.02
CA PHE A 1 -13.07 -0.15 -1.53
C PHE A 1 -12.49 -1.31 -2.33
N LEU A 2 -13.17 -2.46 -2.44
CA LEU A 2 -12.70 -3.59 -3.26
C LEU A 2 -12.39 -3.21 -4.72
N ASN A 3 -13.29 -2.48 -5.40
CA ASN A 3 -13.02 -1.98 -6.76
C ASN A 3 -11.83 -1.01 -6.87
N PHE A 4 -11.46 -0.34 -5.77
CA PHE A 4 -10.29 0.53 -5.75
C PHE A 4 -9.02 -0.31 -5.65
N ALA A 5 -9.00 -1.29 -4.73
CA ALA A 5 -7.87 -2.19 -4.59
C ALA A 5 -7.59 -2.95 -5.89
N ASP A 6 -8.64 -3.44 -6.57
CA ASP A 6 -8.54 -4.10 -7.87
C ASP A 6 -7.93 -3.19 -8.96
N ARG A 7 -8.40 -1.94 -9.06
CA ARG A 7 -7.89 -0.96 -10.05
C ARG A 7 -6.43 -0.55 -9.85
N HIS A 8 -5.91 -0.73 -8.64
CA HIS A 8 -4.55 -0.36 -8.25
C HIS A 8 -3.71 -1.60 -7.91
N HIS A 9 -4.15 -2.77 -8.40
CA HIS A 9 -3.62 -4.10 -8.14
C HIS A 9 -3.15 -4.35 -6.70
N LEU A 10 -3.84 -3.78 -5.71
CA LEU A 10 -3.67 -4.05 -4.28
C LEU A 10 -4.43 -5.32 -3.89
N LEU A 11 -4.14 -6.42 -4.60
CA LEU A 11 -4.79 -7.71 -4.42
C LEU A 11 -4.03 -8.55 -3.38
N PRO A 12 -4.67 -9.57 -2.77
CA PRO A 12 -3.97 -10.49 -1.88
C PRO A 12 -2.73 -11.09 -2.54
N GLY A 13 -1.59 -11.07 -1.85
CA GLY A 13 -0.30 -11.53 -2.36
C GLY A 13 0.52 -10.45 -3.10
N THR A 14 -0.03 -9.26 -3.32
CA THR A 14 0.72 -8.13 -3.88
C THR A 14 1.75 -7.64 -2.87
N VAL A 15 2.99 -7.50 -3.32
CA VAL A 15 4.03 -6.88 -2.52
C VAL A 15 3.98 -5.37 -2.70
N VAL A 16 4.00 -4.65 -1.58
CA VAL A 16 3.91 -3.19 -1.55
C VAL A 16 4.99 -2.60 -0.66
N HIS A 17 5.51 -1.45 -1.06
CA HIS A 17 6.27 -0.56 -0.18
C HIS A 17 5.32 0.47 0.43
N VAL A 18 5.40 0.67 1.74
CA VAL A 18 4.57 1.63 2.46
C VAL A 18 5.43 2.80 2.92
N GLN A 19 5.01 4.01 2.58
CA GLN A 19 5.66 5.26 2.97
C GLN A 19 4.65 6.14 3.71
N VAL A 20 5.09 6.77 4.82
CA VAL A 20 4.28 7.77 5.52
C VAL A 20 4.43 9.10 4.79
N CYS A 21 3.32 9.68 4.34
CA CYS A 21 3.35 10.78 3.38
C CYS A 21 3.20 12.17 4.01
N ASP A 22 2.70 12.29 5.24
CA ASP A 22 2.38 13.60 5.83
C ASP A 22 2.80 13.70 7.31
N PRO A 23 3.33 14.85 7.77
CA PRO A 23 3.69 15.09 9.18
C PRO A 23 2.51 15.01 10.17
N GLY A 24 1.27 15.17 9.71
CA GLY A 24 0.04 14.94 10.47
C GLY A 24 -0.44 13.49 10.46
N GLY A 25 0.15 12.61 9.64
CA GLY A 25 -0.11 11.17 9.66
C GLY A 25 -1.47 10.75 9.08
N GLU A 26 -2.17 11.63 8.37
CA GLU A 26 -3.53 11.36 7.87
C GLU A 26 -3.55 10.57 6.55
N THR A 27 -2.41 10.51 5.84
CA THR A 27 -2.27 9.81 4.56
C THR A 27 -1.04 8.92 4.52
N LEU A 28 -1.17 7.81 3.80
CA LEU A 28 -0.14 6.82 3.54
C LEU A 28 0.01 6.64 2.04
N VAL A 29 1.25 6.52 1.57
CA VAL A 29 1.54 6.14 0.19
C VAL A 29 1.89 4.66 0.16
N VAL A 30 1.16 3.92 -0.65
CA VAL A 30 1.39 2.50 -0.91
C VAL A 30 1.89 2.39 -2.35
N VAL A 31 3.03 1.75 -2.54
CA VAL A 31 3.67 1.57 -3.85
C VAL A 31 3.71 0.07 -4.14
N PRO A 32 2.78 -0.46 -4.95
CA PRO A 32 2.87 -1.83 -5.40
C PRO A 32 4.08 -2.01 -6.31
N VAL A 33 4.76 -3.16 -6.19
CA VAL A 33 5.93 -3.47 -7.03
C VAL A 33 5.51 -3.52 -8.49
N GLY A 34 6.18 -2.72 -9.34
CA GLY A 34 5.88 -2.64 -10.77
C GLY A 34 4.73 -1.69 -11.14
N GLU A 35 4.17 -0.95 -10.18
CA GLU A 35 3.00 -0.09 -10.37
C GLU A 35 3.22 1.36 -9.93
N ALA A 36 2.26 2.21 -10.29
CA ALA A 36 2.25 3.60 -9.85
C ALA A 36 1.95 3.71 -8.33
N PRO A 37 2.56 4.68 -7.63
CA PRO A 37 2.28 4.93 -6.23
C PRO A 37 0.83 5.38 -6.01
N VAL A 38 0.25 4.95 -4.90
CA VAL A 38 -1.16 5.18 -4.56
C VAL A 38 -1.25 5.83 -3.19
N THR A 39 -1.87 7.01 -3.14
CA THR A 39 -2.13 7.71 -1.87
C THR A 39 -3.45 7.26 -1.27
N LEU A 40 -3.41 6.81 -0.03
CA LEU A 40 -4.56 6.37 0.75
C LEU A 40 -4.73 7.25 1.98
N GLY A 41 -5.98 7.59 2.31
CA GLY A 41 -6.30 8.09 3.65
C GLY A 41 -6.20 6.97 4.69
N LEU A 42 -5.89 7.30 5.95
CA LEU A 42 -5.69 6.32 7.02
C LEU A 42 -6.88 5.36 7.20
N ALA A 43 -8.12 5.84 7.07
CA ALA A 43 -9.32 5.02 7.18
C ALA A 43 -9.48 4.00 6.03
N ALA A 44 -8.91 4.29 4.86
CA ALA A 44 -8.87 3.36 3.73
C ALA A 44 -7.71 2.38 3.90
N ALA A 45 -6.53 2.87 4.29
CA ALA A 45 -5.35 2.05 4.54
C ALA A 45 -5.59 1.02 5.67
N ALA A 46 -6.32 1.39 6.73
CA ALA A 46 -6.67 0.49 7.84
C ALA A 46 -7.56 -0.70 7.42
N LYS A 47 -8.12 -0.69 6.21
CA LYS A 47 -8.89 -1.83 5.65
C LYS A 47 -8.01 -2.81 4.87
N ILE A 48 -6.73 -2.49 4.68
CA ILE A 48 -5.76 -3.35 4.04
C ILE A 48 -4.98 -4.07 5.13
N GLN A 49 -4.99 -5.40 5.08
CA GLN A 49 -4.14 -6.20 5.94
C GLN A 49 -2.82 -6.44 5.22
N VAL A 50 -1.72 -6.11 5.90
CA VAL A 50 -0.36 -6.33 5.41
C VAL A 50 0.40 -7.22 6.37
N GLU A 51 1.27 -8.07 5.84
CA GLU A 51 2.23 -8.83 6.60
C GLU A 51 3.63 -8.28 6.31
N ALA A 52 4.42 -8.04 7.36
CA ALA A 52 5.78 -7.55 7.18
C ALA A 52 6.64 -8.67 6.60
N VAL A 53 7.09 -8.47 5.36
CA VAL A 53 8.03 -9.39 4.71
C VAL A 53 9.44 -8.97 5.08
N ALA A 54 10.14 -9.79 5.85
CA ALA A 54 11.53 -9.54 6.21
C ALA A 54 12.44 -10.09 5.11
N GLY A 55 13.06 -9.22 4.31
CA GLY A 55 14.13 -9.67 3.42
C GLY A 55 14.54 -8.70 2.33
N ASP A 56 15.83 -8.76 2.02
CA ASP A 56 16.59 -8.30 0.84
C ASP A 56 15.99 -8.75 -0.53
N ASP A 57 14.70 -9.12 -0.60
CA ASP A 57 14.05 -9.86 -1.70
C ASP A 57 13.42 -8.92 -2.76
N PHE A 58 13.95 -7.69 -2.89
CA PHE A 58 13.47 -6.71 -3.86
C PHE A 58 14.65 -6.17 -4.66
N GLN A 59 15.16 -6.99 -5.60
CA GLN A 59 16.04 -6.56 -6.69
C GLN A 59 15.24 -6.30 -7.97
#